data_AF-A0A2G9MDR2-F1
#
_entry.id   AF-A0A2G9MDR2-F1
#
_cell.length_a   1.000
_cell.length_b   1.000
_cell.length_c   1.000
_cell.angle_alpha   90.00
_cell.angle_beta   90.00
_cell.angle_gamma   90.00
#
_symmetry.space_group_name_H-M   'P 1'
#
loop_
_entity.id
_entity.type
_entity.pdbx_description
1 polymer ?
#
loop_
_entity_poly.entity_id
_entity_poly.type
_entity_poly.pdbx_seq_one_letter_code
_entity_poly.pdbx_strand_id
1 'polypeptide(L)'
;MLTEIIKDLQKERNPKQAKLLQGFFKTGKGEYGEGDVFLGIKVPVTRGIVKKYVGMNFKNIEMLLKSKVHEYRLAGLLILVDKFKQGDERERGNIYNFYLENSDRVNNWDLVDLTAHKIVGEFLKDKRREKLYGLAEAKNLWEKRIAIISC
;
A
#
# COMPACT_ATOMS: atom_id res chain seq x y z
N MET A 1 -15.65 -10.14 3.37
CA MET A 1 -14.36 -9.90 2.66
C MET A 1 -13.23 -9.53 3.61
N LEU A 2 -13.37 -8.52 4.48
CA LEU A 2 -12.29 -8.11 5.40
C LEU A 2 -11.81 -9.24 6.33
N THR A 3 -12.72 -9.90 7.04
CA THR A 3 -12.36 -11.00 7.96
C THR A 3 -11.70 -12.16 7.23
N GLU A 4 -12.17 -12.48 6.01
CA GLU A 4 -11.65 -13.59 5.20
C GLU A 4 -10.23 -13.31 4.69
N ILE A 5 -9.94 -12.12 4.17
CA ILE A 5 -8.56 -11.80 3.73
C ILE A 5 -7.60 -11.80 4.92
N ILE A 6 -8.02 -11.30 6.08
CA ILE A 6 -7.22 -11.35 7.31
C ILE A 6 -6.93 -12.80 7.68
N LYS A 7 -7.94 -13.67 7.64
CA LYS A 7 -7.80 -15.10 7.93
C LYS A 7 -6.86 -15.79 6.94
N ASP A 8 -6.97 -15.49 5.65
CA ASP A 8 -6.10 -16.05 4.61
C ASP A 8 -4.64 -15.58 4.76
N LEU A 9 -4.40 -14.30 5.06
CA LEU A 9 -3.07 -13.79 5.35
C LEU A 9 -2.48 -14.44 6.62
N GLN A 10 -3.29 -14.61 7.67
CA GLN A 10 -2.84 -15.26 8.91
C GLN A 10 -2.44 -16.72 8.73
N LYS A 11 -3.10 -17.47 7.82
CA LYS A 11 -2.72 -18.85 7.50
C LYS A 11 -1.31 -18.96 6.91
N GLU A 12 -0.88 -17.94 6.16
CA GLU A 12 0.44 -17.89 5.52
C GLU A 12 1.53 -17.28 6.42
N ARG A 13 1.20 -16.97 7.69
CA ARG A 13 2.14 -16.35 8.63
C ARG A 13 3.38 -17.23 8.82
N ASN A 14 4.55 -16.62 8.71
CA ASN A 14 5.84 -17.22 8.99
C ASN A 14 6.61 -16.39 10.03
N PRO A 15 6.55 -16.78 11.34
CA PRO A 15 7.21 -16.03 12.41
C PRO A 15 8.74 -15.92 12.26
N LYS A 16 9.40 -16.92 11.68
CA LYS A 16 10.85 -16.89 11.44
C LYS A 16 11.20 -15.81 10.41
N GLN A 17 10.45 -15.78 9.31
CA GLN A 17 10.58 -14.74 8.29
C GLN A 17 10.23 -13.36 8.84
N ALA A 18 9.17 -13.24 9.65
CA ALA A 18 8.74 -11.98 10.25
C ALA A 18 9.86 -11.30 11.06
N LYS A 19 10.61 -12.07 11.86
CA LYS A 19 11.74 -11.54 12.64
C LYS A 19 12.86 -10.98 11.76
N LEU A 20 13.15 -11.64 10.64
CA LEU A 20 14.14 -11.17 9.67
C LEU A 20 13.67 -9.89 8.97
N LEU A 21 12.39 -9.84 8.59
CA LEU A 21 11.80 -8.69 7.90
C LEU A 21 11.76 -7.44 8.80
N GLN A 22 11.50 -7.59 10.10
CA GLN A 22 11.53 -6.44 11.03
C GLN A 22 12.87 -5.69 11.01
N GLY A 23 13.99 -6.41 11.00
CA GLY A 23 15.31 -5.79 10.88
C GLY A 23 15.57 -5.16 9.51
N PHE A 24 15.10 -5.81 8.44
CA PHE A 24 15.26 -5.34 7.07
C PHE A 24 14.43 -4.07 6.78
N PHE A 25 13.20 -4.02 7.29
CA PHE A 25 12.25 -2.91 7.12
C PHE A 25 12.38 -1.81 8.16
N LYS A 26 13.45 -1.84 8.97
CA LYS A 26 13.83 -0.74 9.86
C LYS A 26 12.69 -0.36 10.81
N THR A 27 12.24 -1.34 11.61
CA THR A 27 11.11 -1.17 12.54
C THR A 27 11.53 -0.77 13.96
N GLY A 28 12.79 -0.44 14.18
CA GLY A 28 13.32 0.01 15.46
C GLY A 28 12.86 1.43 15.82
N LYS A 29 13.10 1.84 17.06
CA LYS A 29 12.79 3.20 17.53
C LYS A 29 13.59 4.24 16.76
N GLY A 30 12.92 5.27 16.24
CA GLY A 30 13.49 6.33 15.41
C GLY A 30 13.72 5.95 13.95
N GLU A 31 13.40 4.72 13.56
CA GLU A 31 13.48 4.28 12.17
C GLU A 31 12.16 4.52 11.42
N TYR A 32 12.21 4.49 10.09
CA TYR A 32 11.06 4.87 9.26
C TYR A 32 9.88 3.89 9.33
N GLY A 33 10.12 2.65 9.74
CA GLY A 33 9.12 1.60 9.92
C GLY A 33 8.76 1.37 11.39
N GLU A 34 9.08 2.30 12.29
CA GLU A 34 8.84 2.15 13.73
C GLU A 34 7.39 1.73 14.02
N GLY A 35 7.23 0.62 14.77
CA GLY A 35 5.93 0.10 15.18
C GLY A 35 5.25 -0.83 14.17
N ASP A 36 5.84 -1.06 13.00
CA ASP A 36 5.36 -2.05 12.04
C ASP A 36 5.47 -3.48 12.59
N VAL A 37 4.40 -4.26 12.39
CA VAL A 37 4.33 -5.69 12.72
C VAL A 37 4.32 -6.50 11.43
N PHE A 38 5.12 -7.55 11.36
CA PHE A 38 5.20 -8.42 10.19
C PHE A 38 4.60 -9.80 10.45
N LEU A 39 3.91 -10.35 9.46
CA LEU A 39 3.49 -11.75 9.40
C LEU A 39 4.55 -12.63 8.75
N GLY A 40 5.50 -12.07 8.00
CA GLY A 40 6.54 -12.82 7.31
C GLY A 40 6.08 -13.41 5.98
N ILE A 41 5.10 -12.80 5.32
CA ILE A 41 4.55 -13.33 4.06
C ILE A 41 5.31 -12.72 2.89
N LYS A 42 5.70 -13.56 1.92
CA LYS A 42 6.38 -13.08 0.70
C LYS A 42 5.39 -12.37 -0.21
N VAL A 43 5.82 -11.28 -0.85
CA VAL A 43 4.99 -10.47 -1.79
C VAL A 43 4.24 -11.31 -2.84
N PRO A 44 4.85 -12.33 -3.49
CA PRO A 44 4.11 -13.17 -4.45
C PRO A 44 2.92 -13.92 -3.84
N VAL A 45 3.02 -14.33 -2.57
CA VAL A 45 1.94 -15.01 -1.84
C VAL A 45 0.81 -14.01 -1.54
N THR A 46 1.15 -12.82 -1.04
CA THR A 46 0.19 -11.73 -0.83
C THR A 46 -0.55 -11.39 -2.13
N ARG A 47 0.17 -11.28 -3.25
CA ARG A 47 -0.42 -11.08 -4.59
C ARG A 47 -1.36 -12.21 -5.02
N GLY A 48 -1.06 -13.45 -4.64
CA GLY A 48 -1.95 -14.58 -4.89
C GLY A 48 -3.26 -14.48 -4.13
N ILE A 49 -3.21 -14.04 -2.86
CA ILE A 49 -4.38 -13.89 -1.99
C ILE A 49 -5.28 -12.74 -2.48
N VAL A 50 -4.72 -11.55 -2.72
CA VAL A 50 -5.49 -10.33 -3.04
C VAL A 50 -6.35 -10.44 -4.30
N LYS A 51 -5.97 -11.29 -5.27
CA LYS A 51 -6.76 -11.55 -6.49
C LYS A 51 -8.18 -12.00 -6.19
N LYS A 52 -8.41 -12.70 -5.07
CA LYS A 52 -9.74 -13.15 -4.63
C LYS A 52 -10.60 -12.00 -4.06
N TYR A 53 -9.98 -10.85 -3.78
CA TYR A 53 -10.56 -9.76 -3.01
C TYR A 53 -10.62 -8.42 -3.76
N VAL A 54 -10.43 -8.42 -5.09
CA VAL A 54 -10.51 -7.20 -5.92
C VAL A 54 -11.85 -6.46 -5.78
N GLY A 55 -12.94 -7.17 -5.49
CA GLY A 55 -14.25 -6.58 -5.22
C GLY A 55 -14.38 -5.85 -3.87
N MET A 56 -13.33 -5.73 -3.07
CA MET A 56 -13.40 -5.12 -1.74
C MET A 56 -13.70 -3.62 -1.81
N ASN A 57 -14.64 -3.17 -0.98
CA ASN A 57 -14.99 -1.75 -0.86
C ASN A 57 -13.91 -0.94 -0.14
N PHE A 58 -13.89 0.38 -0.35
CA PHE A 58 -12.90 1.28 0.26
C PHE A 58 -12.92 1.26 1.78
N LYS A 59 -14.09 1.12 2.42
CA LYS A 59 -14.18 1.02 3.89
C LYS A 59 -13.36 -0.15 4.45
N ASN A 60 -13.45 -1.32 3.83
CA ASN A 60 -12.68 -2.49 4.25
C ASN A 60 -11.19 -2.34 3.93
N ILE A 61 -10.85 -1.74 2.78
CA ILE A 61 -9.45 -1.44 2.44
C ILE A 61 -8.86 -0.46 3.45
N GLU A 62 -9.58 0.58 3.83
CA GLU A 62 -9.16 1.55 4.85
C GLU A 62 -8.88 0.88 6.19
N MET A 63 -9.69 -0.10 6.59
CA MET A 63 -9.45 -0.89 7.79
C MET A 63 -8.15 -1.71 7.72
N LEU A 64 -7.77 -2.20 6.53
CA LEU A 64 -6.47 -2.85 6.33
C LEU A 64 -5.32 -1.83 6.42
N LEU A 65 -5.48 -0.65 5.80
CA LEU A 65 -4.48 0.43 5.82
C LEU A 65 -4.21 0.98 7.22
N LYS A 66 -5.22 1.00 8.09
CA LYS A 66 -5.10 1.43 9.50
C LYS A 66 -4.40 0.41 10.40
N SER A 67 -4.13 -0.81 9.91
CA SER A 67 -3.47 -1.83 10.72
C SER A 67 -1.98 -1.55 10.89
N LYS A 68 -1.44 -1.90 12.07
CA LYS A 68 0.01 -1.97 12.29
C LYS A 68 0.67 -3.13 11.55
N VAL A 69 -0.11 -4.09 11.07
CA VAL A 69 0.40 -5.25 10.34
C VAL A 69 0.75 -4.83 8.91
N HIS A 70 2.03 -4.91 8.56
CA HIS A 70 2.57 -4.53 7.27
C HIS A 70 1.85 -5.24 6.12
N GLU A 71 1.71 -6.57 6.18
CA GLU A 71 1.11 -7.35 5.11
C GLU A 71 -0.38 -7.07 4.90
N TYR A 72 -1.10 -6.55 5.91
CA TYR A 72 -2.47 -6.10 5.73
C TYR A 72 -2.52 -4.84 4.90
N ARG A 73 -1.65 -3.87 5.19
CA ARG A 73 -1.54 -2.63 4.41
C ARG A 73 -1.11 -2.93 2.99
N LEU A 74 -0.08 -3.77 2.82
CA LEU A 74 0.36 -4.23 1.50
C LEU A 74 -0.80 -4.89 0.72
N ALA A 75 -1.57 -5.76 1.37
CA ALA A 75 -2.73 -6.39 0.73
C ALA A 75 -3.78 -5.35 0.29
N GLY A 76 -4.11 -4.39 1.16
CA GLY A 76 -5.04 -3.30 0.84
C GLY A 76 -4.59 -2.47 -0.37
N LEU A 77 -3.31 -2.09 -0.41
CA LEU A 77 -2.74 -1.31 -1.51
C LEU A 77 -2.69 -2.12 -2.82
N LEU A 78 -2.35 -3.41 -2.76
CA LEU A 78 -2.36 -4.28 -3.94
C LEU A 78 -3.79 -4.50 -4.48
N ILE A 79 -4.80 -4.55 -3.62
CA ILE A 79 -6.21 -4.55 -4.05
C ILE A 79 -6.51 -3.26 -4.81
N LEU A 80 -6.09 -2.08 -4.31
CA LEU A 80 -6.27 -0.82 -5.03
C LEU A 80 -5.61 -0.84 -6.42
N VAL A 81 -4.39 -1.39 -6.52
CA VAL A 81 -3.70 -1.55 -7.82
C VAL A 81 -4.51 -2.41 -8.78
N ASP A 82 -4.98 -3.57 -8.33
CA ASP A 82 -5.76 -4.49 -9.16
C ASP A 82 -7.12 -3.89 -9.56
N LYS A 83 -7.76 -3.14 -8.67
CA LYS A 83 -8.99 -2.37 -8.96
C LYS A 83 -8.72 -1.26 -9.97
N PHE A 84 -7.66 -0.49 -9.80
CA PHE A 84 -7.30 0.63 -10.67
C PHE A 84 -7.05 0.16 -12.10
N LYS A 85 -6.41 -1.00 -12.26
CA LYS A 85 -6.15 -1.62 -13.56
C LYS A 85 -7.44 -2.02 -14.30
N GLN A 86 -8.49 -2.40 -13.57
CA GLN A 86 -9.76 -2.91 -14.12
C GLN A 86 -10.83 -1.82 -14.22
N GLY A 87 -10.69 -0.73 -13.47
CA GLY A 87 -11.68 0.32 -13.34
C GLY A 87 -11.70 1.29 -14.52
N ASP A 88 -12.85 1.90 -14.71
CA ASP A 88 -13.03 3.04 -15.61
C ASP A 88 -12.39 4.32 -15.05
N GLU A 89 -12.45 5.42 -15.80
CA GLU A 89 -11.88 6.70 -15.40
C GLU A 89 -12.43 7.21 -14.05
N ARG A 90 -13.70 6.94 -13.76
CA ARG A 90 -14.34 7.36 -12.51
C ARG A 90 -13.81 6.54 -11.33
N GLU A 91 -13.73 5.22 -11.47
CA GLU A 91 -13.16 4.33 -10.45
C GLU A 91 -11.67 4.65 -10.22
N ARG A 92 -10.91 4.87 -11.30
CA ARG A 92 -9.50 5.27 -11.22
C ARG A 92 -9.30 6.58 -10.46
N GLY A 93 -10.16 7.58 -10.72
CA GLY A 93 -10.14 8.85 -9.97
C GLY A 93 -10.46 8.68 -8.49
N ASN A 94 -11.45 7.85 -8.15
CA ASN A 94 -11.77 7.55 -6.76
C ASN A 94 -10.62 6.84 -6.04
N ILE A 95 -9.97 5.87 -6.70
CA ILE A 95 -8.82 5.15 -6.15
C ILE A 95 -7.63 6.08 -5.96
N TYR A 96 -7.36 6.96 -6.94
CA TYR A 96 -6.31 7.97 -6.84
C TYR A 96 -6.50 8.86 -5.60
N ASN A 97 -7.71 9.41 -5.41
CA ASN A 97 -8.02 10.24 -4.25
C ASN A 97 -7.88 9.44 -2.95
N PHE A 98 -8.46 8.24 -2.89
CA PHE A 98 -8.38 7.38 -1.72
C PHE A 98 -6.94 7.02 -1.34
N TYR A 99 -6.08 6.74 -2.33
CA TYR A 99 -4.67 6.45 -2.11
C TYR A 99 -3.94 7.64 -1.49
N LEU A 100 -4.17 8.85 -2.02
CA LEU A 100 -3.53 10.07 -1.52
C LEU A 100 -4.06 10.50 -0.14
N GLU A 101 -5.34 10.29 0.15
CA GLU A 101 -5.93 10.54 1.48
C GLU A 101 -5.36 9.61 2.56
N ASN A 102 -4.82 8.46 2.16
CA ASN A 102 -4.22 7.45 3.05
C ASN A 102 -2.69 7.34 2.86
N SER A 103 -2.04 8.33 2.25
CA SER A 103 -0.60 8.34 1.97
C SER A 103 0.25 8.16 3.24
N ASP A 104 -0.22 8.66 4.38
CA ASP A 104 0.39 8.52 5.71
C ASP A 104 0.51 7.06 6.17
N ARG A 105 -0.34 6.16 5.63
CA ARG A 105 -0.30 4.72 5.89
C ARG A 105 0.62 3.95 4.96
N VAL A 106 1.08 4.58 3.88
CA VAL A 106 2.06 4.03 2.93
C VAL A 106 3.47 4.33 3.42
N ASN A 107 3.77 3.89 4.65
CA ASN A 107 4.93 4.33 5.43
C ASN A 107 6.19 3.46 5.22
N ASN A 108 6.32 2.82 4.06
CA ASN A 108 7.48 1.99 3.76
C ASN A 108 7.80 2.01 2.27
N TRP A 109 9.06 1.79 1.93
CA TRP A 109 9.55 1.94 0.56
C TRP A 109 8.90 0.94 -0.37
N ASP A 110 8.65 -0.30 0.08
CA ASP A 110 8.02 -1.32 -0.73
C ASP A 110 6.53 -1.02 -0.98
N LEU A 111 5.82 -0.50 0.04
CA LEU A 111 4.43 -0.07 -0.11
C LEU A 111 4.32 1.00 -1.20
N VAL A 112 5.21 2.00 -1.18
CA VAL A 112 5.27 3.06 -2.20
C VAL A 112 5.66 2.48 -3.56
N ASP A 113 6.79 1.77 -3.63
CA ASP A 113 7.39 1.32 -4.89
C ASP A 113 6.50 0.34 -5.64
N LEU A 114 5.73 -0.48 -4.92
CA LEU A 114 4.84 -1.46 -5.53
C LEU A 114 3.54 -0.85 -6.09
N THR A 115 3.15 0.35 -5.64
CA THR A 115 1.80 0.88 -5.85
C THR A 115 1.74 2.30 -6.44
N ALA A 116 2.63 3.21 -6.04
CA ALA A 116 2.55 4.64 -6.39
C ALA A 116 2.60 4.87 -7.92
N HIS A 117 3.59 4.31 -8.61
CA HIS A 117 3.70 4.45 -10.07
C HIS A 117 2.46 3.91 -10.82
N LYS A 118 1.84 2.84 -10.31
CA LYS A 118 0.69 2.18 -10.95
C LYS A 118 -0.64 2.87 -10.71
N ILE A 119 -0.74 3.68 -9.67
CA ILE A 119 -1.96 4.41 -9.30
C ILE A 119 -1.76 5.88 -9.60
N VAL A 120 -0.87 6.54 -8.86
CA VAL A 120 -0.61 7.98 -8.96
C VAL A 120 0.03 8.31 -10.30
N GLY A 121 1.09 7.59 -10.70
CA GLY A 121 1.77 7.83 -11.97
C GLY A 121 0.87 7.60 -13.18
N GLU A 122 0.24 6.42 -13.25
CA GLU A 122 -0.69 6.09 -14.33
C GLU A 122 -1.94 6.99 -14.37
N PHE A 123 -2.42 7.53 -13.23
CA PHE A 123 -3.54 8.46 -13.23
C PHE A 123 -3.15 9.85 -13.75
N LEU A 124 -1.92 10.29 -13.45
CA LEU A 124 -1.43 11.62 -13.80
C LEU A 124 -0.71 11.68 -15.16
N LYS A 125 -0.55 10.55 -15.85
CA LYS A 125 0.18 10.44 -17.12
C LYS A 125 -0.24 11.50 -18.14
N ASP A 126 -1.54 11.68 -18.33
CA ASP A 126 -2.15 12.62 -19.27
C ASP A 126 -2.85 13.79 -18.56
N LYS A 127 -2.46 14.08 -17.32
CA LYS A 127 -3.04 15.15 -16.49
C LYS A 127 -1.95 16.07 -15.98
N ARG A 128 -2.38 17.20 -15.41
CA ARG A 128 -1.45 18.14 -14.79
C ARG A 128 -0.81 17.52 -13.54
N ARG A 129 0.49 17.79 -13.35
CA ARG A 129 1.32 17.11 -12.35
C ARG A 129 1.59 17.95 -11.09
N GLU A 130 0.83 19.01 -10.84
CA GLU A 130 1.03 19.90 -9.69
C GLU A 130 0.98 19.16 -8.35
N LYS A 131 0.15 18.11 -8.28
CA LYS A 131 0.07 17.28 -7.08
C LYS A 131 1.40 16.59 -6.77
N LEU A 132 2.20 16.20 -7.76
CA LEU A 132 3.51 15.60 -7.54
C LEU A 132 4.49 16.61 -6.93
N TYR A 133 4.48 17.87 -7.38
CA TYR A 133 5.31 18.91 -6.79
C TYR A 133 4.94 19.18 -5.33
N GLY A 134 3.63 19.26 -5.02
CA GLY A 134 3.18 19.40 -3.64
C GLY A 134 3.61 18.23 -2.73
N LEU A 135 3.60 17.00 -3.25
CA LEU A 135 4.10 15.82 -2.53
C LEU A 135 5.63 15.85 -2.35
N ALA A 136 6.38 16.34 -3.34
CA ALA A 136 7.85 16.46 -3.27
C ALA A 136 8.32 17.47 -2.20
N GLU A 137 7.50 18.49 -1.93
CA GLU A 137 7.76 19.50 -0.89
C GLU A 137 7.25 19.11 0.50
N ALA A 138 6.43 18.05 0.61
CA ALA A 138 5.82 17.63 1.86
C ALA A 138 6.86 17.24 2.92
N LYS A 139 6.59 17.47 4.21
CA LYS A 139 7.52 17.05 5.28
C LYS A 139 7.63 15.52 5.40
N ASN A 140 6.60 14.79 4.97
CA ASN A 140 6.55 13.34 5.04
C ASN A 140 7.47 12.71 3.98
N LEU A 141 8.42 11.88 4.42
CA LEU A 141 9.38 11.18 3.57
C LEU A 141 8.69 10.33 2.48
N TRP A 142 7.59 9.67 2.83
CA TRP A 142 6.89 8.74 1.94
C TRP A 142 6.05 9.47 0.90
N GLU A 143 5.50 10.63 1.24
CA GLU A 143 4.86 11.51 0.25
C GLU A 143 5.87 12.01 -0.78
N LYS A 144 7.07 12.42 -0.34
CA LYS A 144 8.17 12.76 -1.27
C LYS A 144 8.54 11.58 -2.16
N ARG A 145 8.60 10.38 -1.60
CA ARG A 145 8.89 9.17 -2.37
C ARG A 145 7.79 8.86 -3.38
N ILE A 146 6.52 9.00 -3.01
CA ILE A 146 5.38 8.86 -3.94
C ILE A 146 5.54 9.83 -5.10
N ALA A 147 5.92 11.10 -4.84
CA ALA A 147 6.17 12.07 -5.90
C ALA A 147 7.21 11.57 -6.90
N ILE A 148 8.37 11.15 -6.42
CA ILE A 148 9.51 10.72 -7.25
C ILE A 148 9.17 9.44 -8.04
N ILE A 149 8.54 8.46 -7.40
CA ILE A 149 8.22 7.17 -8.01
C ILE A 149 7.07 7.28 -9.03
N SER A 150 6.24 8.33 -8.94
CA SER A 150 5.08 8.53 -9.82
C SER A 150 5.37 9.44 -11.02
N CYS A 151 6.61 9.90 -11.20
CA CYS A 151 7.03 10.76 -12.30
C CYS A 151 7.07 10.06 -13.66
#